data_AF-A0AAU1NH19-F1
#
_entry.id   AF-A0AAU1NH19-F1
#
_cell.length_a   1.000
_cell.length_b   1.000
_cell.length_c   1.000
_cell.angle_alpha   90.00
_cell.angle_beta   90.00
_cell.angle_gamma   90.00
#
_symmetry.space_group_name_H-M   'P 1'
#
loop_
_entity.id
_entity.type
_entity.pdbx_description
1 polymer ?
#
loop_
_entity_poly.entity_id
_entity_poly.type
_entity_poly.pdbx_seq_one_letter_code
_entity_poly.pdbx_strand_id
1 'polypeptide(L)'
;MDGGTLTTYLSGIAPQGAPVSPVLANLFLHYAFDVWMSREFPSIWFERYADDAVLHCVTERQARQVLAALTDRMVEVGLQLHPDKTRIVYCKDGSRRGSYEHTAFTFLGYTFRARKNRARHGNLFLSFEPAISRDALTKMGRELRSWHLHTRSELSFHELARRINPVVAGWLNYYSRFRPWELIPFVMRINAYLVRWIRQKYKRLAAKRKALAKMQEIARRYPRMFAHWRLTTGAVSA
;
A
#
# COMPACT_ATOMS: atom_id res chain seq x y z
N MET A 1 31.59 9.59 42.00
CA MET A 1 32.10 9.98 40.66
C MET A 1 32.45 8.68 39.97
N ASP A 2 31.47 8.05 39.33
CA ASP A 2 31.68 6.81 38.59
C ASP A 2 31.51 7.11 37.11
N GLY A 3 32.61 6.92 36.39
CA GLY A 3 32.79 7.30 34.99
C GLY A 3 31.84 6.54 34.07
N GLY A 4 30.72 7.19 33.73
CA GLY A 4 29.91 6.81 32.59
C GLY A 4 30.73 7.02 31.32
N THR A 5 31.16 5.92 30.69
CA THR A 5 31.86 5.95 29.41
C THR A 5 30.89 6.51 28.35
N LEU A 6 31.05 7.78 27.99
CA LEU A 6 30.33 8.38 26.87
C LEU A 6 30.78 7.67 25.60
N THR A 7 29.95 6.74 25.12
CA THR A 7 30.20 6.05 23.86
C THR A 7 29.75 6.98 22.73
N THR A 8 30.70 7.61 22.06
CA THR A 8 30.42 8.44 20.88
C THR A 8 29.97 7.55 19.73
N TYR A 9 28.68 7.54 19.40
CA TYR A 9 28.17 6.85 18.21
C TYR A 9 28.50 7.70 16.98
N LEU A 10 29.61 7.37 16.30
CA LEU A 10 30.11 8.09 15.11
C LEU A 10 29.35 7.80 13.81
N SER A 11 28.33 6.94 13.81
CA SER A 11 27.33 6.87 12.73
C SER A 11 26.14 6.02 13.18
N GLY A 12 24.93 6.55 13.01
CA GLY A 12 23.68 5.90 13.40
C GLY A 12 23.26 6.22 14.84
N ILE A 13 22.08 6.80 15.01
CA ILE A 13 21.50 7.06 16.32
C ILE A 13 20.98 5.73 16.90
N ALA A 14 21.72 5.21 17.88
CA ALA A 14 21.44 4.04 18.71
C ALA A 14 21.41 2.66 17.96
N PRO A 15 21.70 1.54 18.65
CA PRO A 15 21.58 0.21 18.06
C PRO A 15 20.21 0.00 17.39
N GLN A 16 20.21 -0.60 16.20
CA GLN A 16 18.99 -0.86 15.44
C GLN A 16 17.95 -1.56 16.33
N GLY A 17 16.85 -0.88 16.65
CA GLY A 17 15.79 -1.40 17.52
C GLY A 17 15.59 -0.65 18.84
N ALA A 18 16.39 0.39 19.14
CA ALA A 18 16.08 1.27 20.27
C ALA A 18 14.74 2.00 20.02
N PRO A 19 13.77 1.97 20.97
CA PRO A 19 12.46 2.60 20.81
C PRO A 19 12.50 4.10 20.48
N VAL A 20 13.61 4.76 20.83
CA VAL A 20 13.82 6.20 20.64
C VAL A 20 14.31 6.57 19.23
N SER A 21 14.91 5.63 18.49
CA SER A 21 15.51 5.91 17.18
C SER A 21 14.52 6.49 16.15
N PRO A 22 13.25 6.02 16.03
CA PRO A 22 12.29 6.62 15.10
C PRO A 22 11.93 8.07 15.43
N VAL A 23 11.95 8.43 16.72
CA VAL A 23 11.68 9.81 17.17
C VAL A 23 12.86 10.70 16.81
N LEU A 24 14.08 10.26 17.10
CA LEU A 24 15.29 11.02 16.80
C LEU A 24 15.52 11.19 15.29
N ALA A 25 15.26 10.16 14.50
CA ALA A 25 15.32 10.25 13.04
C ALA A 25 14.31 11.28 12.49
N ASN A 26 13.07 11.26 13.00
CA ASN A 26 12.06 12.24 12.60
C ASN A 26 12.39 13.67 13.05
N LEU A 27 12.93 13.84 14.26
CA LEU A 27 13.38 15.14 14.75
C LEU A 27 14.53 15.69 13.90
N PHE A 28 15.50 14.84 13.55
CA PHE A 28 16.58 15.21 12.66
C PHE A 28 16.06 15.65 11.29
N LEU A 29 15.24 14.81 10.64
CA LEU A 29 14.65 15.13 9.34
C LEU A 29 13.71 16.33 9.37
N HIS A 30 13.11 16.65 10.52
CA HIS A 30 12.33 17.87 10.67
C HIS A 30 13.18 19.12 10.38
N TYR A 31 14.40 19.20 10.92
CA TYR A 31 15.28 20.34 10.66
C TYR A 31 16.07 20.21 9.36
N ALA A 32 16.56 19.00 9.06
CA ALA A 32 17.36 18.74 7.88
C ALA A 32 16.55 18.89 6.57
N PHE A 33 15.26 18.54 6.60
CA PHE A 33 14.37 18.53 5.45
C PHE A 33 13.17 19.47 5.61
N ASP A 34 12.27 19.26 6.58
CA ASP A 34 10.96 19.95 6.59
C ASP A 34 11.09 21.48 6.72
N VAL A 35 11.87 21.91 7.71
CA VAL A 35 12.11 23.33 8.00
C VAL A 35 12.95 23.97 6.89
N TRP A 36 13.93 23.25 6.34
CA TRP A 36 14.75 23.72 5.23
C TRP A 36 13.90 23.92 3.96
N MET A 37 13.08 22.94 3.58
CA MET A 37 12.14 23.05 2.45
C MET A 37 11.20 24.23 2.59
N SER A 38 10.69 24.46 3.81
CA SER A 38 9.78 25.58 4.09
C SER A 38 10.43 26.96 3.92
N ARG A 39 11.76 27.05 4.09
CA ARG A 39 12.54 28.29 3.95
C ARG A 39 13.01 28.52 2.51
N GLU A 40 13.65 27.51 1.91
CA GLU A 40 14.28 27.63 0.59
C GLU A 40 13.29 27.48 -0.56
N PHE A 41 12.25 26.66 -0.37
CA PHE A 41 11.26 26.32 -1.39
C PHE A 41 9.83 26.45 -0.87
N PRO A 42 9.40 27.63 -0.37
CA PRO A 42 8.11 27.81 0.29
C PRO A 42 6.89 27.56 -0.61
N SER A 43 7.07 27.56 -1.94
CA SER A 43 6.03 27.25 -2.92
C SER A 43 5.90 25.76 -3.25
N ILE A 44 6.82 24.91 -2.78
CA ILE A 44 6.81 23.47 -3.03
C ILE A 44 6.02 22.78 -1.94
N TRP A 45 4.89 22.18 -2.32
CA TRP A 45 4.17 21.27 -1.43
C TRP A 45 4.88 19.92 -1.39
N PHE A 46 4.85 19.27 -0.24
CA PHE A 46 5.44 17.95 -0.08
C PHE A 46 4.70 17.13 0.97
N GLU A 47 4.81 15.81 0.84
CA GLU A 47 4.45 14.86 1.89
C GLU A 47 5.69 14.07 2.28
N ARG A 48 5.98 14.01 3.59
CA ARG A 48 7.03 13.16 4.14
C ARG A 48 6.43 12.10 5.05
N TYR A 49 6.93 10.87 4.93
CA TYR A 49 6.63 9.76 5.83
C TYR A 49 7.93 9.05 6.18
N ALA A 50 8.39 9.23 7.42
CA ALA A 50 9.73 8.83 7.84
C ALA A 50 10.80 9.40 6.88
N ASP A 51 11.55 8.54 6.19
CA ASP A 51 12.60 8.85 5.22
C ASP A 51 12.10 9.03 3.77
N ASP A 52 10.89 8.56 3.45
CA ASP A 52 10.31 8.72 2.12
C ASP A 52 9.59 10.08 2.01
N ALA A 53 9.85 10.83 0.93
CA ALA A 53 9.19 12.09 0.64
C ALA A 53 8.74 12.20 -0.83
N VAL A 54 7.66 12.93 -1.06
CA VAL A 54 7.16 13.30 -2.39
C VAL A 54 7.06 14.82 -2.45
N LEU A 55 7.71 15.43 -3.44
CA LEU A 55 7.71 16.89 -3.65
C LEU A 55 6.93 17.21 -4.93
N HIS A 56 6.02 18.18 -4.84
CA HIS A 56 5.15 18.58 -5.95
C HIS A 56 5.73 19.78 -6.69
N CYS A 57 6.24 19.54 -7.89
CA CYS A 57 6.77 20.57 -8.76
C CYS A 57 5.84 20.78 -9.97
N VAL A 58 5.63 22.03 -10.37
CA VAL A 58 4.76 22.40 -11.50
C VAL A 58 5.46 22.15 -12.83
N THR A 59 6.78 22.30 -12.87
CA THR A 59 7.59 22.12 -14.08
C THR A 59 8.77 21.20 -13.82
N GLU A 60 9.26 20.55 -14.88
CA GLU A 60 10.47 19.74 -14.81
C GLU A 60 11.70 20.57 -14.41
N ARG A 61 11.81 21.81 -14.90
CA ARG A 61 12.90 22.72 -14.51
C ARG A 61 12.91 22.95 -13.01
N GLN A 62 11.75 23.22 -12.42
CA GLN A 62 11.61 23.39 -10.97
C GLN A 62 11.99 22.09 -10.23
N ALA A 63 11.53 20.93 -10.73
CA ALA A 63 11.87 19.64 -10.13
C ALA A 63 13.37 19.37 -10.13
N ARG A 64 14.08 19.70 -11.23
CA ARG A 64 15.54 19.57 -11.33
C ARG A 64 16.26 20.52 -10.38
N GLN A 65 15.80 21.77 -10.26
CA GLN A 65 16.37 22.75 -9.32
C GLN A 65 16.24 22.30 -7.87
N VAL A 66 15.03 21.86 -7.47
CA VAL A 66 14.77 21.36 -6.12
C VAL A 66 15.59 20.11 -5.84
N LEU A 67 15.67 19.17 -6.79
CA LEU A 67 16.44 17.94 -6.63
C LEU A 67 17.94 18.20 -6.46
N ALA A 68 18.52 19.13 -7.23
CA ALA A 68 19.93 19.51 -7.08
C ALA A 68 20.19 20.11 -5.68
N ALA A 69 19.41 21.13 -5.29
CA ALA A 69 19.56 21.77 -3.99
C ALA A 69 19.32 20.81 -2.81
N LEU A 70 18.35 19.90 -2.94
CA LEU A 70 18.08 18.87 -1.94
C LEU A 70 19.23 17.87 -1.84
N THR A 71 19.86 17.50 -2.97
CA THR A 71 21.02 16.61 -2.98
C THR A 71 22.18 17.23 -2.21
N ASP A 72 22.50 18.50 -2.51
CA ASP A 72 23.56 19.23 -1.82
C ASP A 72 23.24 19.35 -0.32
N ARG A 73 21.99 19.70 0.00
CA ARG A 73 21.53 19.80 1.39
C ARG A 73 21.67 18.49 2.16
N MET A 74 21.31 17.36 1.56
CA MET A 74 21.46 16.07 2.22
C MET A 74 22.93 15.76 2.51
N VAL A 75 23.84 16.07 1.58
CA VAL A 75 25.28 15.90 1.78
C VAL A 75 25.81 16.78 2.92
N GLU A 76 25.38 18.04 3.01
CA GLU A 76 25.77 18.96 4.09
C GLU A 76 25.41 18.41 5.48
N VAL A 77 24.30 17.69 5.60
CA VAL A 77 23.83 17.11 6.87
C VAL A 77 24.30 15.66 7.06
N GLY A 78 25.20 15.17 6.22
CA GLY A 78 25.78 13.82 6.31
C GLY A 78 24.85 12.69 5.85
N LEU A 79 23.84 13.01 5.03
CA LEU A 79 22.94 12.06 4.38
C LEU A 79 23.20 11.97 2.87
N GLN A 80 22.67 10.92 2.24
CA GLN A 80 22.69 10.76 0.80
C GLN A 80 21.31 10.32 0.30
N LEU A 81 20.84 10.95 -0.78
CA LEU A 81 19.64 10.50 -1.47
C LEU A 81 19.90 9.16 -2.16
N HIS A 82 18.96 8.22 -2.03
CA HIS A 82 19.10 6.92 -2.67
C HIS A 82 18.93 7.06 -4.20
N PRO A 83 19.93 6.69 -5.02
CA PRO A 83 19.93 6.97 -6.46
C PRO A 83 18.77 6.30 -7.19
N ASP A 84 18.47 5.04 -6.87
CA ASP A 84 17.38 4.32 -7.56
C ASP A 84 15.96 4.71 -7.11
N LYS A 85 15.83 5.29 -5.91
CA LYS A 85 14.53 5.72 -5.38
C LYS A 85 14.20 7.14 -5.82
N THR A 86 15.21 7.99 -5.91
CA THR A 86 15.07 9.43 -6.17
C THR A 86 14.94 9.67 -7.66
N ARG A 87 13.76 10.14 -8.09
CA ARG A 87 13.47 10.36 -9.51
C ARG A 87 12.41 11.43 -9.69
N ILE A 88 12.48 12.12 -10.82
CA ILE A 88 11.42 13.03 -11.28
C ILE A 88 10.39 12.20 -12.02
N VAL A 89 9.11 12.33 -11.64
CA VAL A 89 8.01 11.59 -12.25
C VAL A 89 7.01 12.53 -12.88
N TYR A 90 6.72 12.31 -14.15
CA TYR A 90 5.71 13.07 -14.86
C TYR A 90 4.31 12.55 -14.52
N CYS A 91 3.53 13.38 -13.82
CA CYS A 91 2.15 13.07 -13.44
C CYS A 91 1.18 13.16 -14.64
N LYS A 92 1.26 12.18 -15.53
CA LYS A 92 0.48 12.12 -16.78
C LYS A 92 -1.02 11.99 -16.52
N ASP A 93 -1.81 12.84 -17.17
CA ASP A 93 -3.28 12.82 -17.17
C ASP A 93 -3.83 13.13 -18.57
N GLY A 94 -5.13 13.39 -18.68
CA GLY A 94 -5.79 13.67 -19.97
C GLY A 94 -5.36 14.98 -20.64
N SER A 95 -4.87 15.97 -19.89
CA SER A 95 -4.44 17.26 -20.44
C SER A 95 -2.93 17.29 -20.72
N ARG A 96 -2.15 16.54 -19.93
CA ARG A 96 -0.70 16.41 -20.03
C ARG A 96 -0.27 15.39 -21.07
N ARG A 97 0.01 15.87 -22.29
CA ARG A 97 0.38 15.03 -23.47
C ARG A 97 1.86 14.66 -23.59
N GLY A 98 2.70 15.14 -22.67
CA GLY A 98 4.14 14.85 -22.69
C GLY A 98 4.45 13.35 -22.64
N SER A 99 5.61 13.00 -23.19
CA SER A 99 6.19 11.67 -23.10
C SER A 99 7.44 11.73 -22.25
N TYR A 100 7.47 10.93 -21.20
CA TYR A 100 8.52 10.90 -20.20
C TYR A 100 8.79 9.46 -19.81
N GLU A 101 10.03 9.16 -19.45
CA GLU A 101 10.45 7.81 -19.04
C GLU A 101 9.68 7.34 -17.79
N HIS A 102 9.59 8.21 -16.78
CA HIS A 102 8.91 7.91 -15.54
C HIS A 102 7.55 8.61 -15.49
N THR A 103 6.48 7.81 -15.47
CA THR A 103 5.07 8.28 -15.38
C THR A 103 4.28 7.60 -14.27
N ALA A 104 4.98 6.94 -13.36
CA ALA A 104 4.41 6.28 -12.21
C ALA A 104 5.42 6.21 -11.06
N PHE A 105 4.94 6.24 -9.82
CA PHE A 105 5.73 5.96 -8.64
C PHE A 105 4.90 5.23 -7.59
N THR A 106 5.57 4.59 -6.64
CA THR A 106 4.91 3.96 -5.49
C THR A 106 5.28 4.71 -4.22
N PHE A 107 4.27 5.07 -3.43
CA PHE A 107 4.43 5.73 -2.13
C PHE A 107 3.46 5.07 -1.15
N LEU A 108 3.96 4.64 0.02
CA LEU A 108 3.18 3.98 1.08
C LEU A 108 2.30 2.81 0.59
N GLY A 109 2.84 1.97 -0.31
CA GLY A 109 2.12 0.82 -0.85
C GLY A 109 1.05 1.16 -1.89
N TYR A 110 0.98 2.41 -2.34
CA TYR A 110 0.11 2.86 -3.44
C TYR A 110 0.94 3.24 -4.66
N THR A 111 0.60 2.70 -5.82
CA THR A 111 1.17 3.12 -7.11
C THR A 111 0.31 4.20 -7.75
N PHE A 112 0.87 5.40 -7.82
CA PHE A 112 0.34 6.57 -8.52
C PHE A 112 0.72 6.48 -9.99
N ARG A 113 -0.27 6.58 -10.88
CA ARG A 113 -0.08 6.60 -12.33
C ARG A 113 -1.33 7.12 -13.03
N ALA A 114 -1.22 7.38 -14.32
CA ALA A 114 -2.38 7.66 -15.18
C ALA A 114 -3.37 6.47 -15.19
N ARG A 115 -4.63 6.73 -14.87
CA ARG A 115 -5.71 5.74 -14.81
C ARG A 115 -6.98 6.28 -15.47
N LYS A 116 -7.69 5.38 -16.17
CA LYS A 116 -8.97 5.69 -16.79
C LYS A 116 -10.05 5.77 -15.71
N ASN A 117 -10.84 6.84 -15.78
CA ASN A 117 -11.98 7.12 -14.93
C ASN A 117 -13.20 7.46 -15.76
N ARG A 118 -14.38 7.33 -15.15
CA ARG A 118 -15.66 7.66 -15.77
C ARG A 118 -16.25 8.85 -15.06
N ALA A 119 -16.50 9.93 -15.79
CA ALA A 119 -17.18 11.11 -15.29
C ALA A 119 -18.65 10.81 -15.01
N ARG A 120 -19.31 11.69 -14.26
CA ARG A 120 -20.74 11.57 -13.92
C ARG A 120 -21.64 11.41 -15.16
N HIS A 121 -21.28 12.06 -16.27
CA HIS A 121 -22.00 12.01 -17.54
C HIS A 121 -21.57 10.87 -18.47
N GLY A 122 -20.80 9.88 -17.98
CA GLY A 122 -20.40 8.70 -18.73
C GLY A 122 -19.10 8.83 -19.53
N ASN A 123 -18.61 10.06 -19.76
CA ASN A 123 -17.37 10.30 -20.49
C ASN A 123 -16.15 9.70 -19.77
N LEU A 124 -15.29 9.04 -20.52
CA LEU A 124 -14.03 8.53 -20.01
C LEU A 124 -12.97 9.64 -20.01
N PHE A 125 -12.21 9.74 -18.92
CA PHE A 125 -11.08 10.64 -18.82
C PHE A 125 -9.90 9.95 -18.14
N LEU A 126 -8.70 10.52 -18.31
CA LEU A 126 -7.48 10.03 -17.69
C LEU A 126 -7.09 10.98 -16.56
N SER A 127 -6.92 10.45 -15.35
CA SER A 127 -6.42 11.19 -14.20
C SER A 127 -5.25 10.45 -13.56
N PHE A 128 -4.38 11.18 -12.88
CA PHE A 128 -3.24 10.62 -12.17
C PHE A 128 -3.67 10.22 -10.75
N GLU A 129 -3.80 8.91 -10.50
CA GLU A 129 -4.45 8.42 -9.27
C GLU A 129 -3.74 7.21 -8.64
N PRO A 130 -3.78 7.11 -7.29
CA PRO A 130 -3.27 5.96 -6.57
C PRO A 130 -4.18 4.73 -6.68
N ALA A 131 -3.55 3.56 -6.68
CA ALA A 131 -4.18 2.29 -6.32
C ALA A 131 -3.17 1.42 -5.58
N ILE A 132 -3.62 0.37 -4.90
CA ILE A 132 -2.73 -0.62 -4.28
C ILE A 132 -1.61 -1.04 -5.25
N SER A 133 -0.37 -1.08 -4.75
CA SER A 133 0.80 -1.46 -5.55
C SER A 133 0.81 -2.96 -5.85
N ARG A 134 1.52 -3.34 -6.93
CA ARG A 134 1.73 -4.75 -7.28
C ARG A 134 2.50 -5.50 -6.19
N ASP A 135 3.43 -4.84 -5.53
CA ASP A 135 4.23 -5.43 -4.45
C ASP A 135 3.37 -5.69 -3.21
N ALA A 136 2.49 -4.75 -2.86
CA ALA A 136 1.51 -4.92 -1.78
C ALA A 136 0.57 -6.10 -2.08
N LEU A 137 0.00 -6.16 -3.29
CA LEU A 137 -0.83 -7.29 -3.74
C LEU A 137 -0.07 -8.61 -3.71
N THR A 138 1.21 -8.60 -4.08
CA THR A 138 2.07 -9.79 -4.05
C THR A 138 2.35 -10.24 -2.63
N LYS A 139 2.64 -9.32 -1.70
CA LYS A 139 2.86 -9.60 -0.28
C LYS A 139 1.60 -10.16 0.40
N MET A 140 0.47 -9.48 0.25
CA MET A 140 -0.84 -9.98 0.67
C MET A 140 -1.13 -11.34 0.05
N GLY A 141 -0.72 -11.51 -1.21
CA GLY A 141 -0.89 -12.73 -1.95
C GLY A 141 -0.05 -13.90 -1.41
N ARG A 142 1.18 -13.66 -0.99
CA ARG A 142 2.04 -14.66 -0.34
C ARG A 142 1.48 -15.04 1.03
N GLU A 143 1.01 -14.07 1.79
CA GLU A 143 0.40 -14.29 3.10
C GLU A 143 -0.90 -15.12 3.00
N LEU A 144 -1.79 -14.81 2.06
CA LEU A 144 -2.98 -15.65 1.84
C LEU A 144 -2.61 -17.11 1.51
N ARG A 145 -1.51 -17.33 0.78
CA ARG A 145 -1.04 -18.69 0.46
C ARG A 145 -0.50 -19.40 1.70
N SER A 146 0.23 -18.71 2.57
CA SER A 146 0.85 -19.27 3.78
C SER A 146 -0.19 -19.80 4.77
N TRP A 147 -1.43 -19.31 4.73
CA TRP A 147 -2.51 -19.81 5.58
C TRP A 147 -2.97 -21.22 5.25
N HIS A 148 -2.67 -21.72 4.05
CA HIS A 148 -3.07 -23.05 3.57
C HIS A 148 -4.54 -23.37 3.84
N LEU A 149 -5.46 -22.40 3.66
CA LEU A 149 -6.85 -22.50 4.12
C LEU A 149 -7.55 -23.80 3.69
N HIS A 150 -7.25 -24.30 2.50
CA HIS A 150 -7.84 -25.52 1.94
C HIS A 150 -7.46 -26.81 2.65
N THR A 151 -6.36 -26.86 3.40
CA THR A 151 -5.94 -28.04 4.18
C THR A 151 -6.50 -28.04 5.61
N ARG A 152 -7.13 -26.94 6.04
CA ARG A 152 -7.63 -26.74 7.40
C ARG A 152 -9.02 -27.35 7.63
N SER A 153 -9.19 -28.63 7.32
CA SER A 153 -10.50 -29.31 7.41
C SER A 153 -11.05 -29.43 8.83
N GLU A 154 -10.21 -29.28 9.85
CA GLU A 154 -10.59 -29.26 11.26
C GLU A 154 -11.48 -28.06 11.61
N LEU A 155 -11.23 -26.90 11.01
CA LEU A 155 -11.89 -25.64 11.37
C LEU A 155 -13.32 -25.57 10.85
N SER A 156 -14.21 -24.86 11.52
CA SER A 156 -15.51 -24.43 11.01
C SER A 156 -15.40 -23.16 10.16
N PHE A 157 -16.48 -22.78 9.46
CA PHE A 157 -16.54 -21.49 8.76
C PHE A 157 -16.29 -20.31 9.69
N HIS A 158 -16.86 -20.36 10.91
CA HIS A 158 -16.74 -19.29 11.88
C HIS A 158 -15.30 -19.19 12.42
N GLU A 159 -14.62 -20.31 12.66
CA GLU A 159 -13.22 -20.31 13.08
C GLU A 159 -12.28 -19.84 11.97
N LEU A 160 -12.53 -20.24 10.72
CA LEU A 160 -11.80 -19.71 9.56
C LEU A 160 -11.94 -18.19 9.47
N ALA A 161 -13.17 -17.69 9.56
CA ALA A 161 -13.46 -16.27 9.57
C ALA A 161 -12.73 -15.55 10.72
N ARG A 162 -12.84 -16.07 11.95
CA ARG A 162 -12.18 -15.50 13.13
C ARG A 162 -10.67 -15.39 12.95
N ARG A 163 -10.05 -16.38 12.30
CA ARG A 163 -8.61 -16.43 12.04
C ARG A 163 -8.15 -15.43 10.98
N ILE A 164 -8.87 -15.28 9.86
CA ILE A 164 -8.41 -14.45 8.73
C ILE A 164 -8.95 -13.03 8.75
N ASN A 165 -10.10 -12.79 9.40
CA ASN A 165 -10.77 -11.49 9.36
C ASN A 165 -9.91 -10.34 9.87
N PRO A 166 -9.15 -10.45 10.98
CA PRO A 166 -8.34 -9.32 11.45
C PRO A 166 -7.34 -8.84 10.38
N VAL A 167 -6.67 -9.78 9.71
CA VAL A 167 -5.69 -9.47 8.67
C VAL A 167 -6.36 -8.95 7.40
N VAL A 168 -7.40 -9.65 6.92
CA VAL A 168 -8.14 -9.24 5.72
C VAL A 168 -8.80 -7.88 5.93
N ALA A 169 -9.42 -7.63 7.09
CA ALA A 169 -10.02 -6.34 7.41
C ALA A 169 -8.97 -5.22 7.44
N GLY A 170 -7.80 -5.47 8.04
CA GLY A 170 -6.68 -4.53 8.02
C GLY A 170 -6.26 -4.15 6.59
N TRP A 171 -6.07 -5.15 5.71
CA TRP A 171 -5.74 -4.89 4.31
C TRP A 171 -6.82 -4.11 3.58
N LEU A 172 -8.10 -4.46 3.79
CA LEU A 172 -9.18 -3.75 3.13
C LEU A 172 -9.29 -2.32 3.64
N ASN A 173 -9.24 -2.10 4.95
CA ASN A 173 -9.33 -0.76 5.53
C ASN A 173 -8.19 0.13 5.05
N TYR A 174 -6.98 -0.42 4.92
CA TYR A 174 -5.85 0.33 4.40
C TYR A 174 -5.96 0.58 2.90
N TYR A 175 -6.10 -0.47 2.07
CA TYR A 175 -5.95 -0.40 0.61
C TYR A 175 -7.23 -0.03 -0.17
N SER A 176 -8.40 -0.02 0.47
CA SER A 176 -9.66 0.31 -0.22
C SER A 176 -9.95 1.81 -0.29
N ARG A 177 -9.04 2.67 0.20
CA ARG A 177 -9.27 4.12 0.37
C ARG A 177 -9.52 4.88 -0.94
N PHE A 178 -8.83 4.49 -2.02
CA PHE A 178 -8.87 5.21 -3.29
C PHE A 178 -9.61 4.44 -4.39
N ARG A 179 -9.20 3.19 -4.65
CA ARG A 179 -9.75 2.37 -5.75
C ARG A 179 -10.10 0.96 -5.25
N PRO A 180 -11.20 0.80 -4.48
CA PRO A 180 -11.55 -0.48 -3.86
C PRO A 180 -11.75 -1.62 -4.87
N TRP A 181 -12.14 -1.32 -6.10
CA TRP A 181 -12.31 -2.33 -7.17
C TRP A 181 -10.99 -2.99 -7.60
N GLU A 182 -9.83 -2.34 -7.37
CA GLU A 182 -8.52 -2.94 -7.66
C GLU A 182 -8.21 -4.12 -6.71
N LEU A 183 -8.93 -4.22 -5.58
CA LEU A 183 -8.85 -5.36 -4.65
C LEU A 183 -9.78 -6.52 -5.03
N ILE A 184 -10.73 -6.34 -5.96
CA ILE A 184 -11.70 -7.39 -6.35
C ILE A 184 -11.01 -8.70 -6.74
N PRO A 185 -9.98 -8.71 -7.61
CA PRO A 185 -9.29 -9.94 -7.97
C PRO A 185 -8.68 -10.66 -6.74
N PHE A 186 -8.13 -9.90 -5.80
CA PHE A 186 -7.55 -10.43 -4.58
C PHE A 186 -8.60 -11.07 -3.66
N VAL A 187 -9.71 -10.37 -3.39
CA VAL A 187 -10.76 -10.91 -2.52
C VAL A 187 -11.50 -12.09 -3.15
N MET A 188 -11.62 -12.13 -4.47
CA MET A 188 -12.13 -13.30 -5.19
C MET A 188 -11.20 -14.50 -5.06
N ARG A 189 -9.88 -14.26 -4.96
CA ARG A 189 -8.92 -15.32 -4.68
C ARG A 189 -9.10 -15.90 -3.27
N ILE A 190 -9.46 -15.07 -2.27
CA ILE A 190 -9.83 -15.56 -0.93
C ILE A 190 -11.06 -16.47 -1.04
N ASN A 191 -12.11 -16.05 -1.75
CA ASN A 191 -13.29 -16.86 -2.01
C ASN A 191 -12.94 -18.19 -2.71
N ALA A 192 -12.02 -18.19 -3.66
CA ALA A 192 -11.57 -19.41 -4.33
C ALA A 192 -10.91 -20.41 -3.34
N TYR A 193 -10.14 -19.92 -2.37
CA TYR A 193 -9.60 -20.77 -1.29
C TYR A 193 -10.70 -21.31 -0.37
N LEU A 194 -11.70 -20.49 -0.01
CA LEU A 194 -12.84 -20.95 0.78
C LEU A 194 -13.62 -22.04 0.04
N VAL A 195 -13.90 -21.87 -1.26
CA VAL A 195 -14.55 -22.90 -2.08
C VAL A 195 -13.71 -24.18 -2.13
N ARG A 196 -12.38 -24.07 -2.27
CA ARG A 196 -11.49 -25.24 -2.23
C ARG A 196 -11.56 -25.96 -0.89
N TRP A 197 -11.56 -25.21 0.21
CA TRP A 197 -11.70 -25.74 1.56
C TRP A 197 -13.04 -26.48 1.76
N ILE A 198 -14.17 -25.91 1.30
CA ILE A 198 -15.49 -26.57 1.36
C ILE A 198 -15.45 -27.93 0.65
N ARG A 199 -14.86 -27.98 -0.55
CA ARG A 199 -14.75 -29.21 -1.35
C ARG A 199 -13.88 -30.26 -0.66
N GLN A 200 -12.82 -29.84 0.03
CA GLN A 200 -11.91 -30.74 0.76
C GLN A 200 -12.61 -31.34 1.98
N LYS A 201 -13.27 -30.49 2.79
CA LYS A 201 -13.90 -30.86 4.06
C LYS A 201 -15.18 -31.67 3.88
N TYR A 202 -16.06 -31.26 2.97
CA TYR A 202 -17.37 -31.88 2.79
C TYR A 202 -17.42 -32.66 1.49
N LYS A 203 -17.23 -33.98 1.55
CA LYS A 203 -17.22 -34.86 0.37
C LYS A 203 -18.51 -34.78 -0.47
N ARG A 204 -19.67 -34.60 0.18
CA ARG A 204 -20.97 -34.36 -0.48
C ARG A 204 -21.00 -33.05 -1.31
N LEU A 205 -20.11 -32.11 -1.03
CA LEU A 205 -19.95 -30.81 -1.70
C LEU A 205 -18.67 -30.75 -2.56
N ALA A 206 -18.05 -31.89 -2.89
CA ALA A 206 -16.81 -31.92 -3.68
C ALA A 206 -16.93 -31.28 -5.07
N ALA A 207 -18.14 -31.28 -5.66
CA ALA A 207 -18.41 -30.59 -6.91
C ALA A 207 -18.37 -29.07 -6.73
N LYS A 208 -17.60 -28.36 -7.58
CA LYS A 208 -17.39 -26.91 -7.48
C LYS A 208 -18.71 -26.12 -7.42
N ARG A 209 -19.70 -26.48 -8.24
CA ARG A 209 -21.04 -25.86 -8.25
C ARG A 209 -21.73 -25.97 -6.89
N LYS A 210 -21.69 -27.15 -6.25
CA LYS A 210 -22.27 -27.38 -4.92
C LYS A 210 -21.56 -26.58 -3.83
N ALA A 211 -20.22 -26.52 -3.88
CA ALA A 211 -19.43 -25.73 -2.93
C ALA A 211 -19.68 -24.22 -3.06
N LEU A 212 -19.77 -23.71 -4.29
CA LEU A 212 -20.15 -22.32 -4.56
C LEU A 212 -21.54 -22.01 -4.03
N ALA A 213 -22.53 -22.85 -4.34
CA ALA A 213 -23.90 -22.70 -3.84
C ALA A 213 -23.93 -22.69 -2.30
N LYS A 214 -23.15 -23.55 -1.64
CA LYS A 214 -23.06 -23.55 -0.18
C LYS A 214 -22.43 -22.28 0.37
N MET A 215 -21.36 -21.78 -0.26
CA MET A 215 -20.75 -20.50 0.14
C MET A 215 -21.72 -19.34 -0.03
N GLN A 216 -22.47 -19.31 -1.14
CA GLN A 216 -23.52 -18.30 -1.40
C GLN A 216 -24.64 -18.38 -0.35
N GLU A 217 -25.12 -19.57 0.00
CA GLU A 217 -26.10 -19.79 1.06
C GLU A 217 -25.63 -19.18 2.39
N ILE A 218 -24.38 -19.45 2.77
CA ILE A 218 -23.78 -18.90 4.00
C ILE A 218 -23.61 -17.40 3.91
N ALA A 219 -23.20 -16.87 2.75
CA ALA A 219 -23.06 -15.43 2.54
C ALA A 219 -24.40 -14.69 2.61
N ARG A 220 -25.51 -15.30 2.18
CA ARG A 220 -26.86 -14.72 2.35
C ARG A 220 -27.29 -14.73 3.81
N ARG A 221 -27.03 -15.82 4.54
CA ARG A 221 -27.42 -15.96 5.96
C ARG A 221 -26.54 -15.12 6.89
N TYR A 222 -25.25 -14.98 6.58
CA TYR A 222 -24.26 -14.29 7.40
C TYR A 222 -23.37 -13.38 6.54
N PRO A 223 -23.90 -12.27 5.99
CA PRO A 223 -23.20 -11.44 5.01
C PRO A 223 -21.93 -10.77 5.54
N ARG A 224 -21.78 -10.67 6.86
CA ARG A 224 -20.60 -10.11 7.54
C ARG A 224 -19.64 -11.16 8.11
N MET A 225 -19.85 -12.45 7.82
CA MET A 225 -18.99 -13.51 8.35
C MET A 225 -17.53 -13.33 7.91
N PHE A 226 -17.29 -12.99 6.65
CA PHE A 226 -15.95 -12.66 6.17
C PHE A 226 -15.84 -11.19 5.80
N ALA A 227 -14.76 -10.53 6.24
CA ALA A 227 -14.56 -9.10 6.07
C ALA A 227 -14.62 -8.64 4.59
N HIS A 228 -14.15 -9.48 3.67
CA HIS A 228 -14.11 -9.16 2.24
C HIS A 228 -15.43 -9.34 1.51
N TRP A 229 -16.44 -9.98 2.12
CA TRP A 229 -17.72 -10.20 1.45
C TRP A 229 -18.44 -8.91 1.08
N ARG A 230 -18.22 -7.81 1.81
CA ARG A 230 -18.73 -6.47 1.49
C ARG A 230 -18.33 -5.96 0.10
N LEU A 231 -17.21 -6.42 -0.44
CA LEU A 231 -16.71 -6.02 -1.77
C LEU A 231 -17.12 -7.01 -2.87
N THR A 232 -17.68 -8.15 -2.49
CA THR A 232 -18.01 -9.24 -3.42
C THR A 232 -19.50 -9.55 -3.48
N THR A 233 -20.34 -8.99 -2.60
CA THR A 233 -21.76 -9.34 -2.50
C THR A 233 -22.61 -8.99 -3.73
N GLY A 234 -22.13 -8.14 -4.65
CA GLY A 234 -22.72 -8.00 -5.99
C GLY A 234 -22.36 -9.11 -6.99
N ALA A 235 -21.29 -9.89 -6.71
CA ALA A 235 -20.75 -10.96 -7.56
C ALA A 235 -20.99 -12.37 -7.00
N VAL A 236 -21.62 -12.48 -5.82
CA VAL A 236 -22.11 -13.74 -5.23
C VAL A 236 -23.55 -14.04 -5.73
N SER A 237 -24.16 -13.07 -6.42
CA SER A 237 -25.52 -13.11 -6.98
C SER A 237 -25.56 -13.20 -8.51
N ALA A 238 -24.44 -13.50 -9.17
CA ALA A 238 -24.35 -13.78 -10.60
C ALA A 238 -23.90 -15.22 -10.84
#